data_AF-A0A9W4HZB2-F1
#
_entry.id   AF-A0A9W4HZB2-F1
#
_cell.length_a   1.000
_cell.length_b   1.000
_cell.length_c   1.000
_cell.angle_alpha   90.00
_cell.angle_beta   90.00
_cell.angle_gamma   90.00
#
_symmetry.space_group_name_H-M   'P 1'
#
loop_
_entity.id
_entity.type
_entity.pdbx_description
1 polymer ?
#
loop_
_entity_poly.entity_id
_entity_poly.type
_entity_poly.pdbx_seq_one_letter_code
_entity_poly.pdbx_strand_id
1 'polypeptide(L)'
;MAVWLDLVKENEAWDLVDTNRLEQLVQELPNPKHQYPCLLYFYGNSNRKKALRTLFPYNNITRKGPAGLIRLHLSTKTAHTQNPILFAESGLCLEQSLGDSKWLKNSTTKDQTFSLGGADGTLAPARLQQEVKRQLVLPWTQILCLFL
;
A
#
# COMPACT_ATOMS: atom_id res chain seq x y z
N MET A 1 10.30 1.54 -5.44
CA MET A 1 9.30 0.44 -5.43
C MET A 1 7.94 0.99 -4.98
N ALA A 2 6.80 0.31 -5.22
CA ALA A 2 5.47 0.87 -4.93
C ALA A 2 4.71 0.19 -3.77
N VAL A 3 5.27 -0.82 -3.10
CA VAL A 3 4.67 -1.34 -1.86
C VAL A 3 4.79 -0.25 -0.80
N TRP A 4 3.78 -0.12 0.06
CA TRP A 4 3.77 0.78 1.20
C TRP A 4 3.69 -0.01 2.50
N LEU A 5 2.65 -0.82 2.63
CA LEU A 5 2.45 -1.70 3.79
C LEU A 5 2.44 -3.14 3.32
N ASP A 6 3.07 -4.01 4.09
CA ASP A 6 3.02 -5.46 3.91
C ASP A 6 2.88 -6.21 5.23
N LEU A 7 2.43 -7.45 5.15
CA LEU A 7 2.44 -8.40 6.27
C LEU A 7 3.35 -9.55 5.93
N VAL A 8 4.36 -9.77 6.76
CA VAL A 8 5.34 -10.84 6.60
C VAL A 8 5.24 -11.78 7.77
N LYS A 9 5.31 -13.09 7.47
CA LYS A 9 5.35 -14.12 8.50
C LYS A 9 6.80 -14.56 8.71
N GLU A 10 7.34 -14.31 9.90
CA GLU A 10 8.67 -14.74 10.30
C GLU A 10 8.57 -15.54 11.62
N ASN A 11 9.14 -16.75 11.65
CA ASN A 11 9.16 -17.63 12.83
C ASN A 11 7.79 -17.80 13.52
N GLU A 12 6.74 -18.06 12.74
CA GLU A 12 5.34 -18.18 13.21
C GLU A 12 4.68 -16.91 13.78
N ALA A 13 5.40 -15.79 13.83
CA ALA A 13 4.86 -14.48 14.15
C ALA A 13 4.56 -13.67 12.87
N TRP A 14 3.59 -12.76 12.97
CA TRP A 14 3.31 -11.78 11.93
C TRP A 14 3.96 -10.45 12.27
N ASP A 15 4.65 -9.88 11.28
CA ASP A 15 5.19 -8.53 11.35
C ASP A 15 4.51 -7.64 10.30
N LEU A 16 4.17 -6.44 10.71
CA LEU A 16 3.78 -5.35 9.83
C LEU A 16 5.05 -4.64 9.34
N VAL A 17 5.17 -4.51 8.03
CA VAL A 17 6.28 -3.79 7.39
C VAL A 17 5.74 -2.50 6.78
N ASP A 18 6.29 -1.36 7.20
CA ASP A 18 6.16 -0.08 6.49
C ASP A 18 7.45 0.20 5.72
N THR A 19 7.34 0.30 4.40
CA THR A 19 8.50 0.55 3.54
C THR A 19 8.86 2.04 3.42
N ASN A 20 8.27 2.90 4.27
CA ASN A 20 8.35 4.36 4.23
C ASN A 20 7.93 4.97 2.89
N ARG A 21 7.11 4.26 2.11
CA ARG A 21 6.74 4.69 0.74
C ARG A 21 5.95 5.99 0.74
N LEU A 22 5.08 6.18 1.73
CA LEU A 22 4.33 7.42 1.86
C LEU A 22 5.27 8.61 2.08
N GLU A 23 6.21 8.50 3.02
CA GLU A 23 7.19 9.55 3.28
C GLU A 23 8.04 9.85 2.04
N GLN A 24 8.52 8.81 1.35
CA GLN A 24 9.25 8.98 0.08
C GLN A 24 8.45 9.77 -0.95
N LEU A 25 7.18 9.41 -1.17
CA LEU A 25 6.34 10.10 -2.14
C LEU A 25 6.12 11.57 -1.76
N VAL A 26 5.96 11.86 -0.47
CA VAL A 26 5.83 13.23 0.03
C VAL A 26 7.14 14.02 -0.19
N GLN A 27 8.30 13.41 0.05
CA GLN A 27 9.60 14.05 -0.21
C GLN A 27 9.89 14.25 -1.70
N GLU A 28 9.38 13.38 -2.56
CA GLU A 28 9.49 13.48 -4.03
C GLU A 28 8.56 14.55 -4.64
N LEU A 29 7.63 15.12 -3.86
CA LEU A 29 6.74 16.16 -4.37
C LEU A 29 7.52 17.45 -4.73
N PRO A 30 7.12 18.18 -5.79
CA PRO A 30 7.79 19.41 -6.21
C PRO A 30 7.84 20.50 -5.14
N ASN A 31 6.80 20.60 -4.30
CA ASN A 31 6.72 21.56 -3.22
C ASN A 31 5.99 20.96 -2.00
N PRO A 32 6.63 20.07 -1.23
CA PRO A 32 5.98 19.29 -0.18
C PRO A 32 5.32 20.13 0.92
N LYS A 33 5.82 21.35 1.15
CA LYS A 33 5.31 22.26 2.19
C LYS A 33 4.06 23.04 1.77
N HIS A 34 3.78 23.14 0.47
CA HIS A 34 2.67 23.93 -0.07
C HIS A 34 1.71 23.09 -0.91
N GLN A 35 1.88 21.77 -0.89
CA GLN A 35 0.99 20.81 -1.56
C GLN A 35 0.21 20.03 -0.50
N TYR A 36 -1.05 19.76 -0.80
CA TYR A 36 -1.99 19.08 0.08
C TYR A 36 -2.45 17.77 -0.57
N PRO A 37 -1.66 16.70 -0.45
CA PRO A 37 -1.97 15.45 -1.13
C PRO A 37 -3.27 14.83 -0.61
N CYS A 38 -4.05 14.25 -1.51
CA CYS A 38 -5.24 13.45 -1.17
C CYS A 38 -5.00 11.98 -1.51
N LEU A 39 -5.41 11.09 -0.62
CA LEU A 39 -5.37 9.64 -0.77
C LEU A 39 -6.70 9.08 -1.30
N LEU A 40 -6.65 8.49 -2.48
CA LEU A 40 -7.71 7.64 -3.03
C LEU A 40 -7.37 6.17 -2.77
N TYR A 41 -8.30 5.41 -2.23
CA TYR A 41 -8.08 4.00 -1.95
C TYR A 41 -8.91 3.10 -2.86
N PHE A 42 -8.23 2.26 -3.63
CA PHE A 42 -8.84 1.30 -4.55
C PHE A 42 -8.75 -0.10 -3.93
N TYR A 43 -9.88 -0.64 -3.48
CA TYR A 43 -9.96 -1.93 -2.81
C TYR A 43 -10.83 -2.90 -3.59
N GLY A 44 -10.32 -4.10 -3.89
CA GLY A 44 -11.16 -5.16 -4.45
C GLY A 44 -10.50 -6.03 -5.51
N ASN A 45 -11.34 -6.64 -6.35
CA ASN A 45 -10.97 -7.67 -7.33
C ASN A 45 -10.17 -7.14 -8.53
N SER A 46 -9.96 -7.96 -9.56
CA SER A 46 -9.17 -7.60 -10.75
C SER A 46 -9.76 -6.44 -11.58
N ASN A 47 -11.06 -6.14 -11.49
CA ASN A 47 -11.66 -5.00 -12.18
C ASN A 47 -11.07 -3.67 -11.70
N ARG A 48 -10.61 -3.61 -10.44
CA ARG A 48 -9.80 -2.51 -9.90
C ARG A 48 -8.64 -2.14 -10.82
N LYS A 49 -7.90 -3.14 -11.32
CA LYS A 49 -6.73 -2.92 -12.19
C LYS A 49 -7.12 -2.28 -13.52
N LYS A 50 -8.31 -2.58 -14.06
CA LYS A 50 -8.83 -1.94 -15.28
C LYS A 50 -9.21 -0.47 -15.02
N ALA A 51 -9.87 -0.19 -13.90
CA ALA A 51 -10.20 1.18 -13.50
C ALA A 51 -8.94 2.02 -13.27
N LEU A 52 -7.97 1.48 -12.54
CA LEU A 52 -6.69 2.14 -12.28
C LEU A 52 -5.93 2.49 -13.58
N ARG A 53 -5.90 1.57 -14.57
CA ARG A 53 -5.31 1.85 -15.89
C ARG A 53 -6.01 2.99 -16.63
N THR A 54 -7.32 3.09 -16.47
CA THR A 54 -8.13 4.11 -17.15
C THR A 54 -7.97 5.47 -16.49
N LEU A 55 -7.96 5.52 -15.15
CA LEU A 55 -7.85 6.75 -14.37
C LEU A 55 -6.41 7.29 -14.31
N PHE A 56 -5.41 6.40 -14.28
CA PHE A 56 -4.00 6.73 -14.13
C PHE A 56 -3.13 6.04 -15.21
N PRO A 57 -3.35 6.36 -16.50
CA PRO A 57 -2.71 5.65 -17.62
C PRO A 57 -1.17 5.76 -17.62
N TYR A 58 -0.62 6.83 -17.06
CA TYR A 58 0.82 7.12 -17.08
C TYR A 58 1.59 6.58 -15.85
N ASN A 59 0.91 5.93 -14.91
CA ASN A 59 1.50 5.50 -13.64
C ASN A 59 2.12 4.09 -13.67
N ASN A 60 2.12 3.41 -14.82
CA ASN A 60 2.73 2.07 -15.00
C ASN A 60 2.32 1.03 -13.94
N ILE A 61 1.07 1.09 -13.47
CA ILE A 61 0.54 0.36 -12.29
C ILE A 61 0.68 -1.16 -12.40
N THR A 62 0.71 -1.70 -13.63
CA THR A 62 0.71 -3.15 -13.88
C THR A 62 2.07 -3.79 -14.12
N ARG A 63 3.18 -3.07 -13.89
CA ARG A 63 4.47 -3.76 -13.78
C ARG A 63 4.35 -4.74 -12.60
N LYS A 64 4.67 -6.02 -12.82
CA LYS A 64 4.77 -7.06 -11.77
C LYS A 64 5.84 -6.61 -10.76
N GLY A 65 5.45 -5.70 -9.88
CA GLY A 65 6.22 -5.36 -8.69
C GLY A 65 6.08 -6.49 -7.68
N PRO A 66 6.96 -6.55 -6.69
CA PRO A 66 6.81 -7.51 -5.61
C PRO A 66 5.45 -7.38 -4.96
N ALA A 67 4.96 -8.52 -4.50
CA ALA A 67 3.73 -8.62 -3.77
C ALA A 67 3.82 -7.75 -2.50
N GLY A 68 2.71 -7.13 -2.13
CA GLY A 68 2.61 -6.36 -0.90
C GLY A 68 1.14 -6.10 -0.60
N LEU A 69 0.79 -6.02 0.69
CA LEU A 69 -0.59 -5.85 1.13
C LEU A 69 -1.23 -4.58 0.55
N ILE A 70 -0.52 -3.45 0.58
CA ILE A 70 -0.99 -2.16 0.11
C ILE A 70 0.11 -1.51 -0.72
N ARG A 71 -0.22 -1.16 -1.96
CA ARG A 71 0.68 -0.41 -2.85
C ARG A 71 0.24 1.04 -2.90
N LEU A 72 1.20 1.96 -2.94
CA LEU A 72 0.96 3.39 -2.95
C LEU A 72 1.70 4.05 -4.12
N HIS A 73 0.99 4.94 -4.79
CA HIS A 73 1.45 5.63 -5.98
C HIS A 73 1.10 7.11 -5.94
N LEU A 74 1.91 7.94 -6.58
CA LEU A 74 1.61 9.35 -6.85
C LEU A 74 1.16 9.50 -8.29
N SER A 75 -0.02 10.05 -8.54
CA SER A 75 -0.51 10.37 -9.88
C SER A 75 0.42 11.37 -10.57
N THR A 76 1.03 10.93 -11.68
CA THR A 76 2.01 11.75 -12.42
C THR A 76 1.37 13.01 -12.99
N LYS A 77 0.09 12.94 -13.36
CA LYS A 77 -0.69 14.06 -13.90
C LYS A 77 -0.92 15.18 -12.86
N THR A 78 -1.07 14.82 -11.60
CA THR A 78 -1.42 15.77 -10.52
C THR A 78 -0.24 16.14 -9.63
N ALA A 79 0.93 15.54 -9.83
CA ALA A 79 2.11 15.72 -8.99
C ALA A 79 2.54 17.18 -8.81
N HIS A 80 2.31 18.04 -9.81
CA HIS A 80 2.69 19.46 -9.79
C HIS A 80 1.53 20.40 -9.40
N THR A 81 0.36 19.84 -9.07
CA THR A 81 -0.80 20.64 -8.66
C THR A 81 -0.76 20.92 -7.16
N GLN A 82 -1.55 21.89 -6.69
CA GLN A 82 -1.67 22.17 -5.25
C GLN A 82 -2.22 20.97 -4.46
N ASN A 83 -3.02 20.09 -5.09
CA ASN A 83 -3.61 18.92 -4.45
C ASN A 83 -3.21 17.63 -5.19
N PRO A 84 -1.98 17.12 -5.02
CA PRO A 84 -1.53 15.91 -5.67
C PRO A 84 -2.38 14.70 -5.25
N ILE A 85 -2.78 13.88 -6.21
CA ILE A 85 -3.48 12.63 -5.93
C ILE A 85 -2.46 11.53 -5.62
N LEU A 86 -2.47 11.05 -4.39
CA LEU A 86 -1.94 9.75 -4.01
C LEU A 86 -3.04 8.72 -4.19
N PHE A 87 -2.70 7.54 -4.70
CA PHE A 87 -3.64 6.43 -4.75
C PHE A 87 -3.02 5.15 -4.21
N ALA A 88 -3.73 4.55 -3.26
CA ALA A 88 -3.42 3.25 -2.70
C ALA A 88 -4.25 2.18 -3.39
N GLU A 89 -3.68 0.99 -3.57
CA GLU A 89 -4.42 -0.18 -4.05
C GLU A 89 -4.17 -1.41 -3.19
N SER A 90 -5.23 -2.20 -2.95
CA SER A 90 -5.10 -3.53 -2.33
C SER A 90 -6.12 -4.52 -2.88
N GLY A 91 -5.71 -5.79 -2.98
CA GLY A 91 -6.55 -6.91 -3.41
C GLY A 91 -7.55 -7.37 -2.35
N LEU A 92 -8.57 -8.09 -2.81
CA LEU A 92 -9.32 -9.00 -1.94
C LEU A 92 -8.34 -9.99 -1.31
N CYS A 93 -8.58 -10.33 -0.05
CA CYS A 93 -7.70 -11.17 0.75
C CYS A 93 -7.42 -12.51 0.05
N LEU A 94 -6.22 -12.64 -0.51
CA LEU A 94 -5.68 -13.91 -0.99
C LEU A 94 -4.35 -14.11 -0.27
N GLU A 95 -4.29 -15.14 0.57
CA GLU A 95 -3.10 -15.50 1.36
C GLU A 95 -1.84 -15.66 0.49
N GLN A 96 -2.03 -15.96 -0.80
CA GLN A 96 -0.96 -16.23 -1.77
C GLN A 96 -0.11 -15.01 -2.15
N SER A 97 -0.45 -13.80 -1.71
CA SER A 97 0.32 -12.58 -2.02
C SER A 97 0.96 -11.89 -0.80
N LEU A 98 1.01 -12.55 0.36
CA LEU A 98 1.64 -12.01 1.57
C LEU A 98 3.12 -12.37 1.61
N GLY A 99 3.97 -11.37 1.85
CA GLY A 99 5.30 -11.54 2.43
C GLY A 99 6.25 -12.50 1.72
N ASP A 100 6.64 -12.17 0.49
CA ASP A 100 7.89 -12.73 -0.04
C ASP A 100 9.05 -11.98 0.65
N SER A 101 9.49 -12.49 1.81
CA SER A 101 10.59 -11.94 2.63
C SER A 101 11.89 -11.76 1.83
N LYS A 102 11.99 -12.39 0.65
CA LYS A 102 13.06 -12.22 -0.33
C LYS A 102 13.21 -10.79 -0.83
N TRP A 103 12.12 -10.02 -0.93
CA TRP A 103 12.25 -8.62 -1.36
C TRP A 103 12.81 -7.72 -0.26
N LEU A 104 12.42 -7.93 1.00
CA LEU A 104 12.98 -7.23 2.16
C LEU A 104 14.50 -7.38 2.23
N LYS A 105 15.03 -8.58 1.94
CA LYS A 105 16.48 -8.85 1.90
C LYS A 105 17.25 -8.02 0.87
N ASN A 106 16.58 -7.53 -0.16
CA ASN A 106 17.15 -6.73 -1.23
C ASN A 106 16.70 -5.25 -1.17
N SER A 107 15.93 -4.86 -0.16
CA SER A 107 15.49 -3.49 0.03
C SER A 107 16.66 -2.68 0.57
N THR A 108 17.13 -1.70 -0.20
CA THR A 108 18.08 -0.67 0.25
C THR A 108 17.41 0.43 1.07
N THR A 109 16.11 0.29 1.32
CA THR A 109 15.28 1.27 2.02
C THR A 109 15.30 0.99 3.52
N LYS A 110 15.29 2.04 4.35
CA LYS A 110 15.04 1.89 5.79
C LYS A 110 13.59 1.49 5.98
N ASP A 111 13.28 0.19 5.96
CA ASP A 111 11.95 -0.30 6.24
C ASP A 111 11.74 -0.36 7.77
N GLN A 112 10.55 -0.01 8.25
CA GLN A 112 10.17 -0.15 9.65
C GLN A 112 9.36 -1.43 9.82
N THR A 113 9.75 -2.24 10.81
CA THR A 113 9.08 -3.52 11.11
C THR A 113 8.49 -3.47 12.49
N PHE A 114 7.21 -3.84 12.60
CA PHE A 114 6.46 -3.85 13.84
C PHE A 114 5.92 -5.25 14.10
N SER A 115 6.41 -5.91 15.13
CA SER A 115 5.91 -7.21 15.52
C SER A 115 4.51 -7.11 16.10
N LEU A 116 3.57 -7.83 15.49
CA LEU A 116 2.17 -7.79 15.89
C LEU A 116 1.87 -8.68 17.12
N GLY A 117 2.89 -9.39 17.62
CA GLY A 117 2.81 -10.27 18.78
C GLY A 117 1.94 -11.50 18.50
N GLY A 118 2.36 -12.66 18.99
CA GLY A 118 1.47 -13.83 19.08
C GLY A 118 0.44 -13.58 20.17
N ALA A 119 -0.56 -12.74 19.90
CA ALA A 119 -1.72 -12.65 20.79
C ALA A 119 -2.35 -14.05 20.85
N ASP A 120 -2.53 -14.56 22.06
CA ASP A 120 -3.13 -15.86 22.38
C ASP A 120 -4.30 -16.16 21.45
N GLY A 121 -4.08 -17.08 20.50
CA GLY A 121 -5.03 -17.42 19.44
C GLY A 121 -4.64 -16.82 18.08
N THR A 122 -4.14 -17.68 17.21
CA THR A 122 -3.90 -17.46 15.76
C THR A 122 -4.96 -16.57 15.12
N LEU A 123 -4.71 -15.27 15.03
CA LEU A 123 -5.51 -14.34 14.25
C LEU A 123 -5.36 -14.76 12.78
N ALA A 124 -6.49 -15.12 12.15
CA ALA A 124 -6.50 -15.50 10.74
C ALA A 124 -5.84 -14.38 9.89
N PRO A 125 -4.98 -14.70 8.91
CA PRO A 125 -4.28 -13.70 8.10
C PRO A 125 -5.23 -12.67 7.47
N ALA A 126 -6.41 -13.12 7.06
CA ALA A 126 -7.47 -12.26 6.53
C ALA A 126 -7.91 -11.15 7.50
N ARG A 127 -8.00 -11.46 8.79
CA ARG A 127 -8.39 -10.50 9.83
C ARG A 127 -7.27 -9.49 10.08
N LEU A 128 -6.02 -9.92 10.10
CA LEU A 128 -4.87 -9.00 10.20
C LEU A 128 -4.81 -8.05 9.00
N GLN A 129 -4.98 -8.57 7.78
CA GLN A 129 -5.06 -7.74 6.58
C GLN A 129 -6.18 -6.70 6.67
N GLN A 130 -7.36 -7.11 7.15
CA GLN A 130 -8.50 -6.22 7.31
C GLN A 130 -8.21 -5.15 8.37
N GLU A 131 -7.57 -5.52 9.48
CA GLU A 131 -7.23 -4.60 10.55
C GLU A 131 -6.22 -3.54 10.10
N VAL A 132 -5.17 -3.95 9.38
CA VAL A 132 -4.20 -3.03 8.79
C VAL A 132 -4.87 -2.03 7.86
N LYS A 133 -5.75 -2.50 6.95
CA LYS A 133 -6.48 -1.61 6.05
C LYS A 133 -7.39 -0.65 6.83
N ARG A 134 -8.08 -1.18 7.85
CA ARG A 134 -9.03 -0.43 8.69
C ARG A 134 -8.36 0.64 9.53
N GLN A 135 -7.23 0.35 10.17
CA GLN A 135 -6.59 1.28 11.09
C GLN A 135 -5.57 2.19 10.42
N LEU A 136 -4.86 1.71 9.39
CA LEU A 136 -3.72 2.44 8.84
C LEU A 136 -4.00 3.13 7.51
N VAL A 137 -5.06 2.75 6.78
CA VAL A 137 -5.35 3.32 5.46
C VAL A 137 -6.67 4.06 5.41
N LEU A 138 -7.75 3.45 5.91
CA LEU A 138 -9.08 4.07 5.86
C LEU A 138 -9.16 5.45 6.54
N PRO A 139 -8.53 5.70 7.71
CA PRO A 139 -8.65 6.99 8.38
C PRO A 139 -8.08 8.16 7.57
N TRP A 140 -7.15 7.87 6.65
CA TRP A 140 -6.48 8.85 5.81
C TRP A 140 -7.06 8.92 4.40
N THR A 141 -8.03 8.07 4.08
CA THR A 141 -8.61 7.96 2.74
C THR A 141 -9.71 8.99 2.54
N GLN A 142 -9.59 9.84 1.52
CA GLN A 142 -10.65 10.79 1.16
C GLN A 142 -11.73 10.15 0.29
N ILE A 143 -11.35 9.22 -0.59
CA ILE A 143 -12.29 8.50 -1.46
C ILE A 143 -11.93 7.01 -1.49
N LEU A 144 -12.91 6.17 -1.17
CA LEU A 144 -12.82 4.72 -1.25
C LEU A 144 -13.55 4.22 -2.50
N CYS A 145 -12.81 3.56 -3.40
CA CYS A 145 -13.34 2.89 -4.58
C CYS A 145 -13.38 1.38 -4.34
N LEU A 146 -14.59 0.82 -4.22
CA LEU A 146 -14.81 -0.61 -3.96
C LEU A 146 -15.06 -1.37 -5.27
N PHE A 147 -14.41 -2.52 -5.42
CA PHE A 147 -14.55 -3.43 -6.55
C PHE A 147 -14.88 -4.84 -6.03
N LEU A 148 -16.16 -5.14 -5.91
CA LEU A 148 -16.67 -6.44 -5.45
C LEU A 148 -16.68 -7.47 -6.58
#